data_AF-A0A8W8NE75-F1
#
_entry.id   AF-A0A8W8NE75-F1
#
_cell.length_a   1.000
_cell.length_b   1.000
_cell.length_c   1.000
_cell.angle_alpha   90.00
_cell.angle_beta   90.00
_cell.angle_gamma   90.00
#
_symmetry.space_group_name_H-M   'P 1'
#
loop_
_entity.id
_entity.type
_entity.pdbx_description
1 polymer ?
#
loop_
_entity_poly.entity_id
_entity_poly.type
_entity_poly.pdbx_seq_one_letter_code
_entity_poly.pdbx_strand_id
1 'polypeptide(L)'
;QIARDREERAARFKKETEKQQQAQEEKKQAQLAARQKQSSEEEAKKMETARIQVRLPDGTSLLNSFPSSDTLQCVHSVVSQHVGSDVTLSTVYPKRTFTTDDLSQTLLSLNLAPSAVLIAVPGKPSVISKQGNNGGGILALFFAPFLFLWNMIRVFLFGDKRSSQPKREDTPDATETPDESQSTRRRDRPQTAYQRRPISRGDGNVRRLADMRDDDDENATWNGNSTQQM
;
A
#
# COMPACT_ATOMS: atom_id res chain seq x y z
N GLN A 1 33.97 56.00 48.75
CA GLN A 1 32.53 55.86 48.44
C GLN A 1 32.29 55.16 47.10
N ILE A 2 32.89 55.61 45.99
CA ILE A 2 32.67 55.12 44.60
C ILE A 2 32.57 53.57 44.45
N ALA A 3 33.38 52.77 45.13
CA ALA A 3 33.37 51.30 45.01
C ALA A 3 31.99 50.67 45.32
N ARG A 4 31.34 51.06 46.43
CA ARG A 4 30.05 50.50 46.85
C ARG A 4 28.92 50.80 45.86
N ASP A 5 28.94 51.98 45.23
CA ASP A 5 27.95 52.36 44.22
C ASP A 5 28.08 51.52 42.94
N ARG A 6 29.32 51.15 42.56
CA ARG A 6 29.58 50.20 41.47
C ARG A 6 29.14 48.78 41.83
N GLU A 7 29.40 48.33 43.06
CA GLU A 7 28.97 47.01 43.57
C GLU A 7 27.45 46.88 43.61
N GLU A 8 26.73 47.89 44.14
CA GLU A 8 25.26 47.85 44.19
C GLU A 8 24.64 47.87 42.78
N ARG A 9 25.16 48.71 41.87
CA ARG A 9 24.69 48.76 40.48
C ARG A 9 24.91 47.42 39.75
N ALA A 10 26.05 46.77 39.97
CA ALA A 10 26.33 45.45 39.42
C ALA A 10 25.42 44.35 40.04
N ALA A 11 25.17 44.40 41.35
CA ALA A 11 24.28 43.46 42.03
C ALA A 11 22.80 43.61 41.63
N ARG A 12 22.34 44.85 41.36
CA ARG A 12 21.03 45.12 40.78
C ARG A 12 20.94 44.59 39.35
N PHE A 13 21.92 44.89 38.49
CA PHE A 13 21.92 44.44 37.10
C PHE A 13 21.90 42.91 36.98
N LYS A 14 22.69 42.18 37.78
CA LYS A 14 22.66 40.70 37.78
C LYS A 14 21.28 40.15 38.12
N LYS A 15 20.65 40.65 39.19
CA LYS A 15 19.28 40.26 39.59
C LYS A 15 18.22 40.64 38.55
N GLU A 16 18.43 41.72 37.82
CA GLU A 16 17.58 42.13 36.69
C GLU A 16 17.69 41.12 35.54
N THR A 17 18.92 40.77 35.13
CA THR A 17 19.17 39.80 34.05
C THR A 17 18.75 38.37 34.41
N GLU A 18 18.96 37.94 35.65
CA GLU A 18 18.54 36.62 36.17
C GLU A 18 17.01 36.49 36.08
N LYS A 19 16.26 37.52 36.53
CA LYS A 19 14.79 37.58 36.39
C LYS A 19 14.33 37.62 34.95
N GLN A 20 15.02 38.37 34.08
CA GLN A 20 14.68 38.44 32.66
C GLN A 20 14.94 37.10 31.94
N GLN A 21 16.00 36.38 32.31
CA GLN A 21 16.29 35.03 31.82
C GLN A 21 15.22 34.03 32.30
N GLN A 22 14.91 34.00 33.60
CA GLN A 22 13.83 33.18 34.15
C GLN A 22 12.49 33.46 33.47
N ALA A 23 12.10 34.73 33.32
CA ALA A 23 10.86 35.11 32.64
C ALA A 23 10.87 34.82 31.12
N GLN A 24 12.04 34.72 30.48
CA GLN A 24 12.15 34.23 29.10
C GLN A 24 12.07 32.71 29.02
N GLU A 25 12.66 31.98 29.97
CA GLU A 25 12.62 30.52 30.05
C GLU A 25 11.21 30.02 30.37
N GLU A 26 10.51 30.63 31.34
CA GLU A 26 9.09 30.36 31.62
C GLU A 26 8.22 30.58 30.37
N LYS A 27 8.43 31.69 29.65
CA LYS A 27 7.71 31.97 28.39
C LYS A 27 8.02 30.94 27.31
N LYS A 28 9.28 30.54 27.14
CA LYS A 28 9.70 29.48 26.20
C LYS A 28 9.07 28.14 26.58
N GLN A 29 9.10 27.74 27.85
CA GLN A 29 8.49 26.50 28.34
C GLN A 29 6.96 26.52 28.15
N ALA A 30 6.28 27.61 28.49
CA ALA A 30 4.85 27.76 28.28
C ALA A 30 4.48 27.71 26.79
N GLN A 31 5.27 28.33 25.91
CA GLN A 31 5.07 28.30 24.46
C GLN A 31 5.32 26.90 23.88
N LEU A 32 6.33 26.17 24.36
CA LEU A 32 6.59 24.77 23.99
C LEU A 32 5.44 23.85 24.43
N ALA A 33 4.96 23.98 25.68
CA ALA A 33 3.83 23.21 26.20
C ALA A 33 2.52 23.52 25.45
N ALA A 34 2.27 24.79 25.10
CA ALA A 34 1.12 25.18 24.26
C ALA A 34 1.22 24.57 22.85
N ARG A 35 2.41 24.62 22.23
CA ARG A 35 2.65 24.04 20.90
C ARG A 35 2.51 22.51 20.89
N GLN A 36 2.97 21.82 21.93
CA GLN A 36 2.80 20.36 22.09
C GLN A 36 1.32 19.96 22.22
N LYS A 37 0.52 20.73 22.98
CA LYS A 37 -0.93 20.52 23.04
C LYS A 37 -1.57 20.69 21.66
N GLN A 38 -1.28 21.80 20.99
CA GLN A 38 -1.80 22.09 19.64
C GLN A 38 -1.44 21.00 18.63
N SER A 39 -0.20 20.49 18.61
CA SER A 39 0.19 19.40 17.71
C SER A 39 -0.56 18.09 18.04
N SER A 40 -0.71 17.74 19.33
CA SER A 40 -1.45 16.53 19.73
C SER A 40 -2.94 16.60 19.37
N GLU A 41 -3.56 17.77 19.51
CA GLU A 41 -4.95 17.99 19.08
C GLU A 41 -5.11 17.93 17.56
N GLU A 42 -4.16 18.49 16.81
CA GLU A 42 -4.15 18.39 15.35
C GLU A 42 -3.94 16.95 14.88
N GLU A 43 -3.09 16.17 15.55
CA GLU A 43 -2.85 14.76 15.25
C GLU A 43 -4.10 13.91 15.53
N ALA A 44 -4.79 14.14 16.64
CA ALA A 44 -6.08 13.51 16.93
C ALA A 44 -7.15 13.84 15.87
N LYS A 45 -7.28 15.12 15.47
CA LYS A 45 -8.20 15.57 14.40
C LYS A 45 -7.82 14.97 13.03
N LYS A 46 -6.53 14.75 12.75
CA LYS A 46 -6.07 14.05 11.54
C LYS A 46 -6.41 12.55 11.59
N MET A 47 -6.29 11.91 12.77
CA MET A 47 -6.65 10.51 12.97
C MET A 47 -8.16 10.23 12.85
N GLU A 48 -9.03 11.22 13.01
CA GLU A 48 -10.48 11.07 12.83
C GLU A 48 -10.87 10.60 11.40
N THR A 49 -10.06 10.92 10.39
CA THR A 49 -10.30 10.59 8.98
C THR A 49 -9.16 9.77 8.36
N ALA A 50 -9.48 8.67 7.69
CA ALA A 50 -8.53 7.83 6.95
C ALA A 50 -8.59 8.10 5.45
N ARG A 51 -7.49 8.62 4.87
CA ARG A 51 -7.32 8.79 3.41
C ARG A 51 -6.64 7.58 2.81
N ILE A 52 -7.37 6.78 2.04
CA ILE A 52 -6.90 5.49 1.55
C ILE A 52 -6.71 5.56 0.04
N GLN A 53 -5.46 5.42 -0.41
CA GLN A 53 -5.14 5.17 -1.80
C GLN A 53 -5.06 3.66 -2.03
N VAL A 54 -5.95 3.13 -2.87
CA VAL A 54 -5.91 1.74 -3.31
C VAL A 54 -5.31 1.69 -4.72
N ARG A 55 -4.24 0.92 -4.89
CA ARG A 55 -3.66 0.60 -6.21
C ARG A 55 -4.39 -0.60 -6.80
N LEU A 56 -4.92 -0.44 -8.01
CA LEU A 56 -5.71 -1.45 -8.70
C LEU A 56 -4.83 -2.31 -9.64
N PRO A 57 -5.26 -3.52 -10.03
CA PRO A 57 -4.46 -4.43 -10.85
C PRO A 57 -4.34 -4.01 -12.33
N ASP A 58 -5.12 -3.04 -12.77
CA ASP A 58 -4.99 -2.32 -14.04
C ASP A 58 -3.83 -1.29 -14.04
N GLY A 59 -3.23 -1.03 -12.88
CA GLY A 59 -2.19 -0.02 -12.67
C GLY A 59 -2.71 1.36 -12.24
N THR A 60 -4.03 1.55 -12.11
CA THR A 60 -4.62 2.83 -11.65
C THR A 60 -4.57 2.96 -10.13
N SER A 61 -5.08 4.08 -9.61
CA SER A 61 -5.19 4.32 -8.17
C SER A 61 -6.49 5.04 -7.81
N LEU A 62 -7.28 4.41 -6.95
CA LEU A 62 -8.50 4.98 -6.38
C LEU A 62 -8.15 5.64 -5.03
N LEU A 63 -8.36 6.94 -4.89
CA LEU A 63 -8.15 7.69 -3.65
C LEU A 63 -9.48 8.10 -3.05
N ASN A 64 -9.82 7.51 -1.90
CA ASN A 64 -11.05 7.79 -1.16
C ASN A 64 -10.73 8.22 0.29
N SER A 65 -11.68 8.91 0.92
CA SER A 65 -11.57 9.37 2.31
C SER A 65 -12.72 8.79 3.11
N PHE A 66 -12.41 8.12 4.22
CA PHE A 66 -13.37 7.43 5.08
C PHE A 66 -13.25 7.92 6.53
N PRO A 67 -14.31 7.90 7.34
CA PRO A 67 -14.20 8.01 8.79
C PRO A 67 -13.29 6.92 9.37
N SER A 68 -12.48 7.24 10.38
CA SER A 68 -11.62 6.25 11.05
C SER A 68 -12.39 5.19 11.85
N SER A 69 -13.65 5.47 12.18
CA SER A 69 -14.64 4.58 12.78
C SER A 69 -15.15 3.49 11.84
N ASP A 70 -15.08 3.71 10.52
CA ASP A 70 -15.61 2.76 9.54
C ASP A 70 -14.76 1.48 9.50
N THR A 71 -15.35 0.39 9.04
CA THR A 71 -14.67 -0.90 8.89
C THR A 71 -13.95 -1.01 7.55
N LEU A 72 -12.94 -1.88 7.47
CA LEU A 72 -12.24 -2.14 6.22
C LEU A 72 -13.16 -2.74 5.14
N GLN A 73 -14.29 -3.35 5.52
CA GLN A 73 -15.35 -3.76 4.60
C GLN A 73 -15.91 -2.60 3.75
N CYS A 74 -16.01 -1.37 4.28
CA CYS A 74 -16.43 -0.20 3.50
C CYS A 74 -15.43 0.18 2.40
N VAL A 75 -14.14 -0.07 2.64
CA VAL A 75 -13.09 0.11 1.61
C VAL A 75 -13.17 -1.03 0.59
N HIS A 76 -13.35 -2.26 1.06
CA HIS A 76 -13.44 -3.45 0.21
C HIS A 76 -14.61 -3.38 -0.78
N SER A 77 -15.80 -2.98 -0.33
CA SER A 77 -16.99 -2.89 -1.18
C SER A 77 -16.85 -1.82 -2.27
N VAL A 78 -16.29 -0.66 -1.96
CA VAL A 78 -16.06 0.41 -2.94
C VAL A 78 -15.00 0.00 -3.97
N VAL A 79 -13.97 -0.75 -3.58
CA VAL A 79 -12.96 -1.26 -4.52
C VAL A 79 -13.52 -2.40 -5.38
N SER A 80 -14.24 -3.37 -4.80
CA SER A 80 -14.83 -4.48 -5.57
C SER A 80 -15.94 -4.01 -6.52
N GLN A 81 -16.70 -2.97 -6.15
CA GLN A 81 -17.63 -2.28 -7.05
C GLN A 81 -16.89 -1.59 -8.22
N HIS A 82 -15.74 -0.96 -7.98
CA HIS A 82 -14.97 -0.29 -9.04
C HIS A 82 -14.23 -1.28 -9.96
N VAL A 83 -13.73 -2.38 -9.42
CA VAL A 83 -12.99 -3.43 -10.17
C VAL A 83 -13.94 -4.47 -10.80
N GLY A 84 -15.21 -4.52 -10.37
CA GLY A 84 -16.22 -5.46 -10.87
C GLY A 84 -15.99 -6.92 -10.48
N SER A 85 -15.13 -7.19 -9.51
CA SER A 85 -14.78 -8.54 -9.03
C SER A 85 -14.24 -8.52 -7.60
N ASP A 86 -14.25 -9.68 -6.95
CA ASP A 86 -13.69 -9.84 -5.59
C ASP A 86 -12.18 -9.61 -5.58
N VAL A 87 -11.72 -8.75 -4.67
CA VAL A 87 -10.31 -8.42 -4.46
C VAL A 87 -9.87 -8.81 -3.05
N THR A 88 -8.57 -9.11 -2.89
CA THR A 88 -7.89 -9.18 -1.60
C THR A 88 -7.09 -7.90 -1.41
N LEU A 89 -7.31 -7.20 -0.29
CA LEU A 89 -6.57 -5.97 0.04
C LEU A 89 -5.27 -6.31 0.80
N SER A 90 -4.21 -5.55 0.55
CA SER A 90 -2.92 -5.72 1.23
C SER A 90 -2.15 -4.41 1.37
N THR A 91 -1.35 -4.25 2.42
CA THR A 91 -0.43 -3.12 2.60
C THR A 91 0.92 -3.38 1.92
N VAL A 92 1.61 -2.31 1.52
CA VAL A 92 2.94 -2.39 0.91
C VAL A 92 4.04 -2.64 1.95
N TYR A 93 4.07 -1.84 3.01
CA TYR A 93 5.07 -1.92 4.08
C TYR A 93 4.49 -1.42 5.42
N PRO A 94 4.63 -2.15 6.53
CA PRO A 94 4.94 -3.58 6.57
C PRO A 94 3.88 -4.38 5.79
N LYS A 95 4.28 -5.45 5.10
CA LYS A 95 3.37 -6.20 4.21
C LYS A 95 2.41 -7.08 5.02
N ARG A 96 1.13 -6.70 5.05
CA ARG A 96 -0.01 -7.45 5.63
C ARG A 96 -1.04 -7.69 4.52
N THR A 97 -1.53 -8.92 4.41
CA THR A 97 -2.73 -9.24 3.62
C THR A 97 -3.93 -9.26 4.55
N PHE A 98 -5.00 -8.54 4.23
CA PHE A 98 -6.20 -8.52 5.05
C PHE A 98 -7.06 -9.76 4.80
N THR A 99 -7.51 -10.37 5.89
CA THR A 99 -8.38 -11.54 5.97
C THR A 99 -9.85 -11.13 6.08
N THR A 100 -10.76 -12.11 6.06
CA THR A 100 -12.20 -11.90 6.36
C THR A 100 -12.42 -11.21 7.69
N ASP A 101 -11.61 -11.56 8.68
CA ASP A 101 -11.76 -11.14 10.07
C ASP A 101 -11.29 -9.70 10.23
N ASP A 102 -10.27 -9.30 9.45
CA ASP A 102 -9.83 -7.91 9.32
C ASP A 102 -10.88 -7.02 8.63
N LEU A 103 -11.76 -7.55 7.76
CA LEU A 103 -12.82 -6.75 7.12
C LEU A 103 -13.76 -6.10 8.17
N SER A 104 -13.97 -6.80 9.29
CA SER A 104 -14.82 -6.37 10.41
C SER A 104 -14.18 -5.31 11.33
N GLN A 105 -12.86 -5.12 11.24
CA GLN A 105 -12.11 -4.21 12.09
C GLN A 105 -12.13 -2.78 11.54
N THR A 106 -12.03 -1.79 12.43
CA THR A 106 -12.07 -0.37 12.06
C THR A 106 -10.75 0.10 11.45
N LEU A 107 -10.81 1.10 10.58
CA LEU A 107 -9.64 1.69 9.93
C LEU A 107 -8.63 2.27 10.94
N LEU A 108 -9.10 2.76 12.10
CA LEU A 108 -8.24 3.13 13.23
C LEU A 108 -7.52 1.91 13.81
N SER A 109 -8.25 0.84 14.18
CA SER A 109 -7.66 -0.37 14.79
C SER A 109 -6.64 -1.08 13.90
N LEU A 110 -6.83 -0.99 12.59
CA LEU A 110 -5.90 -1.53 11.58
C LEU A 110 -4.70 -0.62 11.27
N ASN A 111 -4.60 0.55 11.93
CA ASN A 111 -3.57 1.58 11.71
C ASN A 111 -3.54 2.10 10.26
N LEU A 112 -4.72 2.33 9.67
CA LEU A 112 -4.90 2.88 8.33
C LEU A 112 -5.29 4.38 8.32
N ALA A 113 -5.69 4.92 9.47
CA ALA A 113 -5.77 6.36 9.71
C ALA A 113 -4.38 6.92 10.11
N PRO A 114 -4.01 8.17 9.74
CA PRO A 114 -4.78 9.13 8.94
C PRO A 114 -4.65 8.94 7.42
N SER A 115 -3.71 8.11 6.95
CA SER A 115 -3.48 7.85 5.54
C SER A 115 -2.83 6.49 5.31
N ALA A 116 -3.27 5.74 4.30
CA ALA A 116 -2.73 4.44 3.96
C ALA A 116 -2.69 4.17 2.45
N VAL A 117 -1.74 3.33 2.03
CA VAL A 117 -1.64 2.82 0.65
C VAL A 117 -1.87 1.32 0.64
N LEU A 118 -2.93 0.90 -0.02
CA LEU A 118 -3.30 -0.50 -0.22
C LEU A 118 -3.02 -0.94 -1.67
N ILE A 119 -2.84 -2.23 -1.87
CA ILE A 119 -2.86 -2.90 -3.17
C ILE A 119 -4.06 -3.85 -3.18
N ALA A 120 -4.94 -3.67 -4.16
CA ALA A 120 -5.99 -4.62 -4.50
C ALA A 120 -5.42 -5.68 -5.44
N VAL A 121 -5.26 -6.89 -4.92
CA VAL A 121 -4.94 -8.07 -5.73
C VAL A 121 -6.27 -8.72 -6.12
N PRO A 122 -6.57 -8.97 -7.41
CA PRO A 122 -7.77 -9.69 -7.77
C PRO A 122 -7.74 -11.07 -7.11
N GLY A 123 -8.87 -11.48 -6.52
CA GLY A 123 -8.97 -12.81 -5.95
C GLY A 123 -8.65 -13.86 -7.01
N LYS A 124 -8.07 -14.99 -6.59
CA LYS A 124 -8.26 -16.22 -7.37
C LYS A 124 -9.77 -16.35 -7.59
N PRO A 125 -10.26 -16.74 -8.78
CA PRO A 125 -11.69 -16.94 -8.98
C PRO A 125 -12.15 -18.06 -8.06
N SER A 126 -12.65 -17.66 -6.90
CA SER A 126 -13.47 -18.51 -6.07
C SER A 126 -14.66 -18.84 -6.94
N VAL A 127 -14.73 -20.09 -7.40
CA VAL A 127 -16.01 -20.69 -7.74
C VAL A 127 -16.79 -20.73 -6.44
N ILE A 128 -17.40 -19.58 -6.11
CA ILE A 128 -18.49 -19.47 -5.17
C ILE A 128 -19.55 -20.38 -5.75
N SER A 129 -19.54 -21.63 -5.29
CA SER A 129 -20.71 -22.47 -5.26
C SER A 129 -21.75 -21.68 -4.48
N LYS A 130 -22.54 -20.88 -5.21
CA LYS A 130 -23.76 -20.26 -4.70
C LYS A 130 -24.61 -21.43 -4.25
N GLN A 131 -24.53 -21.74 -2.94
CA GLN A 131 -25.09 -22.94 -2.34
C GLN A 131 -26.54 -23.03 -2.82
N GLY A 132 -26.81 -24.07 -3.62
CA GLY A 132 -27.95 -24.06 -4.52
C GLY A 132 -29.23 -23.79 -3.75
N ASN A 133 -29.88 -22.66 -4.01
CA ASN A 133 -31.25 -22.47 -3.54
C ASN A 133 -32.10 -23.47 -4.33
N ASN A 134 -32.36 -24.64 -3.73
CA ASN A 134 -32.88 -25.83 -4.40
C ASN A 134 -34.39 -25.73 -4.77
N GLY A 135 -34.90 -24.52 -5.02
CA GLY A 135 -36.22 -24.27 -5.59
C GLY A 135 -36.32 -24.45 -7.10
N GLY A 136 -35.20 -24.67 -7.81
CA GLY A 136 -35.19 -24.83 -9.29
C GLY A 136 -35.51 -26.24 -9.80
N GLY A 137 -35.21 -27.29 -9.02
CA GLY A 137 -35.25 -28.68 -9.50
C GLY A 137 -36.63 -29.20 -9.87
N ILE A 138 -37.68 -28.72 -9.20
CA ILE A 138 -39.07 -29.19 -9.41
C ILE A 138 -39.66 -28.58 -10.69
N LEU A 139 -39.42 -27.30 -10.97
CA LEU A 139 -39.89 -26.64 -12.19
C LEU A 139 -39.19 -27.18 -13.46
N ALA A 140 -37.91 -27.56 -13.35
CA ALA A 140 -37.18 -28.21 -14.43
C ALA A 140 -37.83 -29.55 -14.84
N LEU A 141 -38.42 -30.29 -13.90
CA LEU A 141 -39.09 -31.56 -14.14
C LEU A 141 -40.36 -31.44 -15.01
N PHE A 142 -41.09 -30.32 -14.90
CA PHE A 142 -42.25 -30.04 -15.76
C PHE A 142 -41.86 -29.63 -17.19
N PHE A 143 -40.76 -28.90 -17.37
CA PHE A 143 -40.28 -28.48 -18.70
C PHE A 143 -39.36 -29.50 -19.39
N ALA A 144 -38.78 -30.46 -18.66
CA ALA A 144 -37.95 -31.54 -19.20
C ALA A 144 -38.55 -32.27 -20.43
N PRO A 145 -39.81 -32.76 -20.42
CA PRO A 145 -40.38 -33.43 -21.59
C PRO A 145 -40.54 -32.50 -22.80
N PHE A 146 -40.83 -31.21 -22.58
CA PHE A 146 -40.96 -30.22 -23.66
C PHE A 146 -39.59 -29.88 -24.28
N LEU A 147 -38.56 -29.71 -23.45
CA LEU A 147 -37.18 -29.50 -23.91
C LEU A 147 -36.62 -30.73 -24.62
N PHE A 148 -36.98 -31.94 -24.18
CA PHE A 148 -36.64 -33.18 -24.88
C PHE A 148 -37.28 -33.26 -26.27
N LEU A 149 -38.59 -32.97 -26.38
CA LEU A 149 -39.26 -32.89 -27.68
C LEU A 149 -38.66 -31.81 -28.59
N TRP A 150 -38.34 -30.63 -28.05
CA TRP A 150 -37.69 -29.55 -28.80
C TRP A 150 -36.32 -29.97 -29.35
N ASN A 151 -35.53 -30.71 -28.57
CA ASN A 151 -34.23 -31.23 -29.00
C ASN A 151 -34.37 -32.40 -29.99
N MET A 152 -35.40 -33.24 -29.85
CA MET A 152 -35.74 -34.29 -30.82
C MET A 152 -36.17 -33.69 -32.17
N ILE A 153 -36.96 -32.63 -32.16
CA ILE A 153 -37.35 -31.87 -33.36
C ILE A 153 -36.11 -31.20 -34.00
N ARG A 154 -35.20 -30.63 -33.21
CA ARG A 154 -33.91 -30.10 -33.69
C ARG A 154 -33.09 -31.17 -34.43
N VAL A 155 -32.99 -32.38 -33.88
CA VAL A 155 -32.28 -33.49 -34.54
C VAL A 155 -32.99 -33.93 -35.82
N PHE A 156 -34.30 -34.14 -35.76
CA PHE A 156 -35.11 -34.61 -36.90
C PHE A 156 -35.15 -33.61 -38.07
N LEU A 157 -35.06 -32.30 -37.80
CA LEU A 157 -35.14 -31.25 -38.81
C LEU A 157 -33.77 -30.77 -39.32
N PHE A 158 -32.66 -31.07 -38.62
CA PHE A 158 -31.35 -30.45 -38.89
C PHE A 158 -30.11 -31.35 -38.68
N GLY A 159 -30.25 -32.67 -38.48
CA GLY A 159 -29.11 -33.55 -38.17
C GLY A 159 -29.21 -34.98 -38.69
N ASP A 160 -28.94 -35.20 -39.98
CA ASP A 160 -28.81 -36.53 -40.57
C ASP A 160 -27.42 -37.16 -40.32
N LYS A 161 -27.36 -38.50 -40.25
CA LYS A 161 -26.21 -39.42 -40.18
C LYS A 161 -25.02 -39.06 -39.26
N ARG A 162 -24.88 -39.84 -38.19
CA ARG A 162 -23.59 -40.51 -37.90
C ARG A 162 -23.82 -42.02 -37.77
N SER A 163 -23.02 -42.79 -38.50
CA SER A 163 -23.21 -44.22 -38.73
C SER A 163 -22.78 -45.09 -37.56
N SER A 164 -23.40 -46.26 -37.45
CA SER A 164 -23.08 -47.32 -36.50
C SER A 164 -21.73 -48.00 -36.76
N GLN A 165 -21.01 -48.35 -35.68
CA GLN A 165 -20.16 -49.56 -35.66
C GLN A 165 -19.93 -50.06 -34.22
N PRO A 166 -20.22 -51.34 -33.90
CA PRO A 166 -19.82 -52.02 -32.66
C PRO A 166 -18.69 -53.06 -32.92
N LYS A 167 -18.28 -53.80 -31.86
CA LYS A 167 -17.34 -54.97 -31.83
C LYS A 167 -15.84 -54.62 -31.60
N ARG A 168 -15.01 -55.31 -30.79
CA ARG A 168 -15.13 -56.13 -29.53
C ARG A 168 -13.69 -56.49 -29.04
N GLU A 169 -13.57 -57.00 -27.80
CA GLU A 169 -12.60 -58.02 -27.32
C GLU A 169 -11.07 -57.75 -27.35
N ASP A 170 -10.54 -57.39 -26.17
CA ASP A 170 -9.40 -57.94 -25.40
C ASP A 170 -8.01 -58.36 -25.98
N THR A 171 -7.04 -58.18 -25.07
CA THR A 171 -5.67 -58.78 -24.93
C THR A 171 -4.48 -58.26 -25.79
N PRO A 172 -3.23 -58.30 -25.25
CA PRO A 172 -2.06 -57.62 -25.84
C PRO A 172 -1.00 -58.58 -26.41
N ASP A 173 -0.07 -58.03 -27.20
CA ASP A 173 1.33 -58.49 -27.25
C ASP A 173 2.27 -57.32 -27.62
N ALA A 174 3.59 -57.52 -27.47
CA ALA A 174 4.64 -56.57 -27.82
C ALA A 174 5.30 -56.88 -29.17
N THR A 175 6.12 -55.95 -29.69
CA THR A 175 7.49 -56.19 -30.20
C THR A 175 8.10 -54.89 -30.79
N GLU A 176 9.13 -54.41 -30.09
CA GLU A 176 10.42 -53.81 -30.53
C GLU A 176 10.60 -52.89 -31.77
N THR A 177 11.60 -52.01 -31.61
CA THR A 177 12.21 -50.99 -32.51
C THR A 177 13.19 -51.60 -33.55
N PRO A 178 13.94 -50.85 -34.41
CA PRO A 178 14.12 -49.38 -34.62
C PRO A 178 13.89 -48.98 -36.12
N ASP A 179 14.50 -48.01 -36.84
CA ASP A 179 15.50 -46.91 -36.66
C ASP A 179 15.36 -45.93 -37.88
N GLU A 180 16.08 -44.81 -38.14
CA GLU A 180 17.05 -43.93 -37.44
C GLU A 180 16.96 -42.52 -38.12
N SER A 181 17.58 -41.51 -37.51
CA SER A 181 18.30 -40.40 -38.19
C SER A 181 17.58 -39.08 -38.50
N GLN A 182 18.41 -38.03 -38.40
CA GLN A 182 18.30 -36.68 -39.00
C GLN A 182 17.32 -35.67 -38.34
N SER A 183 17.72 -34.43 -38.03
CA SER A 183 19.07 -33.81 -38.13
C SER A 183 19.26 -32.59 -37.20
N THR A 184 20.51 -32.17 -37.00
CA THR A 184 20.92 -31.15 -36.01
C THR A 184 21.05 -29.73 -36.55
N ARG A 185 20.46 -28.72 -35.88
CA ARG A 185 20.89 -27.29 -35.90
C ARG A 185 20.66 -26.70 -34.50
N ARG A 186 21.67 -26.46 -33.66
CA ARG A 186 22.69 -25.38 -33.66
C ARG A 186 22.13 -23.95 -33.72
N ARG A 187 22.19 -23.29 -32.54
CA ARG A 187 22.52 -21.89 -32.23
C ARG A 187 22.11 -20.78 -33.21
N ASP A 188 21.45 -19.76 -32.67
CA ASP A 188 22.04 -18.41 -32.65
C ASP A 188 21.51 -17.56 -31.47
N ARG A 189 22.39 -16.73 -30.88
CA ARG A 189 22.05 -15.76 -29.80
C ARG A 189 23.10 -14.63 -29.75
N PRO A 190 22.80 -13.41 -30.23
CA PRO A 190 23.72 -12.28 -30.10
C PRO A 190 23.77 -11.75 -28.66
N GLN A 191 24.93 -11.19 -28.27
CA GLN A 191 25.18 -10.64 -26.94
C GLN A 191 25.88 -9.26 -27.03
N THR A 192 25.09 -8.23 -27.33
CA THR A 192 25.54 -6.82 -27.41
C THR A 192 24.40 -5.90 -26.92
N ALA A 193 24.64 -4.75 -26.28
CA ALA A 193 25.90 -4.15 -25.79
C ALA A 193 25.68 -3.37 -24.48
N TYR A 194 26.72 -3.24 -23.66
CA TYR A 194 26.74 -2.27 -22.55
C TYR A 194 26.97 -0.84 -23.08
N GLN A 195 25.90 -0.11 -23.39
CA GLN A 195 25.99 1.34 -23.57
C GLN A 195 25.61 2.07 -22.27
N ARG A 196 26.61 2.39 -21.45
CA ARG A 196 26.46 3.41 -20.39
C ARG A 196 26.21 4.76 -21.06
N ARG A 197 25.01 5.33 -20.88
CA ARG A 197 24.76 6.73 -21.30
C ARG A 197 25.51 7.69 -20.36
N PRO A 198 26.23 8.71 -20.86
CA PRO A 198 26.82 9.73 -20.01
C PRO A 198 25.72 10.55 -19.33
N ILE A 199 25.96 10.96 -18.08
CA ILE A 199 25.02 11.79 -17.31
C ILE A 199 25.05 13.20 -17.90
N SER A 200 24.00 13.56 -18.64
CA SER A 200 23.79 14.95 -19.05
C SER A 200 23.51 15.79 -17.80
N ARG A 201 24.33 16.82 -17.57
CA ARG A 201 24.12 17.80 -16.50
C ARG A 201 23.07 18.81 -16.96
N GLY A 202 21.79 18.42 -16.90
CA GLY A 202 20.68 19.34 -17.15
C GLY A 202 20.61 20.42 -16.07
N ASP A 203 20.38 21.66 -16.49
CA ASP A 203 20.40 22.84 -15.63
C ASP A 203 19.26 22.85 -14.59
N GLY A 204 19.59 22.44 -13.37
CA GLY A 204 18.73 22.66 -12.21
C GLY A 204 18.87 24.10 -11.71
N ASN A 205 17.75 24.79 -11.48
CA ASN A 205 17.69 26.12 -10.86
C ASN A 205 18.04 26.06 -9.36
N VAL A 206 19.27 25.66 -9.04
CA VAL A 206 19.80 25.58 -7.68
C VAL A 206 20.12 26.99 -7.21
N ARG A 207 19.17 27.61 -6.52
CA ARG A 207 19.41 28.77 -5.67
C ARG A 207 20.38 28.37 -4.56
N ARG A 208 21.68 28.51 -4.83
CA ARG A 208 22.70 28.55 -3.78
C ARG A 208 22.35 29.73 -2.87
N LEU A 209 22.02 29.43 -1.62
CA LEU A 209 22.01 30.46 -0.59
C LEU A 209 23.44 31.01 -0.50
N ALA A 210 23.57 32.33 -0.58
CA ALA A 210 24.82 32.98 -0.24
C ALA A 210 25.07 32.74 1.26
N ASP A 211 26.28 32.30 1.59
CA ASP A 211 26.70 32.10 2.97
C ASP A 211 26.99 33.49 3.57
N MET A 212 25.92 34.17 4.00
CA MET A 212 25.97 35.49 4.63
C MET A 212 26.60 35.37 6.02
N ARG A 213 27.93 35.31 6.04
CA ARG A 213 28.74 35.48 7.23
C ARG A 213 28.96 36.98 7.44
N ASP A 214 27.93 37.63 7.99
CA ASP A 214 28.14 38.91 8.67
C ASP A 214 29.02 38.67 9.90
N ASP A 215 29.88 39.64 10.22
CA ASP A 215 30.77 39.61 11.38
C ASP A 215 29.97 39.73 12.70
N ASP A 216 30.22 38.83 13.68
CA ASP A 216 30.06 39.09 15.13
C ASP A 216 30.53 37.92 16.05
N ASP A 217 31.31 36.95 15.56
CA ASP A 217 31.70 35.75 16.35
C ASP A 217 32.91 35.97 17.28
N GLU A 218 32.96 37.14 17.95
CA GLU A 218 33.95 37.44 19.01
C GLU A 218 33.67 36.67 20.32
N ASN A 219 32.60 35.87 20.38
CA ASN A 219 32.22 35.06 21.54
C ASN A 219 32.46 33.55 21.34
N ALA A 220 33.53 33.17 20.64
CA ALA A 220 34.04 31.80 20.58
C ALA A 220 34.69 31.34 21.92
N THR A 221 33.97 31.50 23.04
CA THR A 221 34.43 31.24 24.42
C THR A 221 34.47 29.74 24.75
N TRP A 222 35.44 29.06 24.15
CA TRP A 222 36.12 27.84 24.60
C TRP A 222 35.35 26.95 25.60
N ASN A 223 34.60 25.99 25.05
CA ASN A 223 34.03 24.85 25.78
C ASN A 223 35.16 23.97 26.37
N GLY A 224 35.59 24.29 27.59
CA GLY A 224 36.64 23.60 28.33
C GLY A 224 36.16 22.28 28.94
N ASN A 225 35.96 21.26 28.12
CA ASN A 225 35.60 19.90 28.57
C ASN A 225 36.68 19.30 29.49
N SER A 226 36.46 19.39 30.80
CA SER A 226 37.43 19.05 31.83
C SER A 226 37.51 17.54 32.06
N THR A 227 38.39 16.86 31.32
CA THR A 227 38.78 15.46 31.61
C THR A 227 39.95 15.45 32.58
N GLN A 228 39.67 15.63 33.87
CA GLN A 228 40.68 15.57 34.92
C GLN A 228 40.92 14.11 35.33
N GLN A 229 42.09 13.55 35.00
CA GLN A 229 42.51 12.22 35.45
C GLN A 229 43.62 12.34 36.50
N MET A 230 43.38 11.68 37.64
CA MET A 230 44.29 11.27 38.73
C MET A 230 45.57 12.10 38.94
#